data_AF-A0A7X9JYA5-F1
#
_entry.id   AF-A0A7X9JYA5-F1
#
_cell.length_a   1.000
_cell.length_b   1.000
_cell.length_c   1.000
_cell.angle_alpha   90.00
_cell.angle_beta   90.00
_cell.angle_gamma   90.00
#
_symmetry.space_group_name_H-M   'P 1'
#
loop_
_entity.id
_entity.type
_entity.pdbx_description
1 polymer ?
#
loop_
_entity_poly.entity_id
_entity_poly.type
_entity_poly.pdbx_seq_one_letter_code
_entity_poly.pdbx_strand_id
1 'polypeptide(L)'
;MTKKKVKKNFLDGLLVFFIVVSAVAIVYVLFVQEKYEKKKTGTVSSETKKQVNIQKPISSLDQKRGKQKTVVSKIEKTPLPKKQVAIIIDDIGRDLKPLRELMEIKSDITFSVLPFLPHSREAVEMLHHGGKEILLHLPMEPLSYPDDKPGEGALFTDMNEKELLHQLDKNIEVIPYIAGVNNHMGSKFMMDKRKLQLVFSHLKRKGLFFIDSRTAANSEAIAAAKAVGLPMAERKIFIDNNRDYNEIYKNLMSAANYNNGTSPLIIIGHPYPETIRALKDATKELRRKGILIVPVSQIMKAKSDIS
;
A
#
# COMPACT_ATOMS: atom_id res chain seq x y z
N MET A 1 -10.97 25.89 -61.72
CA MET A 1 -9.87 25.06 -61.14
C MET A 1 -10.45 23.76 -60.61
N THR A 2 -9.94 22.61 -61.04
CA THR A 2 -10.51 21.28 -60.75
C THR A 2 -10.32 20.86 -59.29
N LYS A 3 -11.36 20.25 -58.67
CA LYS A 3 -11.39 19.76 -57.27
C LYS A 3 -10.16 18.91 -56.88
N LYS A 4 -9.51 18.26 -57.85
CA LYS A 4 -8.29 17.46 -57.69
C LYS A 4 -7.06 18.30 -57.31
N LYS A 5 -6.94 19.52 -57.83
CA LYS A 5 -5.82 20.44 -57.56
C LYS A 5 -5.90 21.04 -56.15
N VAL A 6 -7.11 21.28 -55.65
CA VAL A 6 -7.36 21.80 -54.30
C VAL A 6 -7.02 20.76 -53.23
N LYS A 7 -7.39 19.48 -53.42
CA LYS A 7 -7.03 18.40 -52.49
C LYS A 7 -5.52 18.16 -52.41
N LYS A 8 -4.79 18.28 -53.53
CA LYS A 8 -3.33 18.13 -53.54
C LYS A 8 -2.64 19.24 -52.75
N ASN A 9 -3.03 20.50 -52.97
CA ASN A 9 -2.48 21.64 -52.24
C ASN A 9 -2.77 21.58 -50.73
N PHE A 10 -3.90 20.99 -50.32
CA PHE A 10 -4.21 20.75 -48.92
C PHE A 10 -3.34 19.66 -48.29
N LEU A 11 -3.09 18.57 -49.02
CA LEU A 11 -2.21 17.49 -48.56
C LEU A 11 -0.75 17.95 -48.42
N ASP A 12 -0.28 18.75 -49.38
CA ASP A 12 1.07 19.32 -49.37
C ASP A 12 1.24 20.29 -48.18
N GLY A 13 0.23 21.10 -47.88
CA GLY A 13 0.22 21.98 -46.70
C GLY A 13 0.22 21.21 -45.37
N LEU A 14 -0.52 20.10 -45.30
CA LEU A 14 -0.55 19.22 -44.12
C LEU A 14 0.82 18.55 -43.88
N LEU A 15 1.48 18.11 -44.95
CA LEU A 15 2.82 17.54 -44.88
C LEU A 15 3.84 18.55 -44.35
N VAL A 16 3.83 19.78 -44.87
CA VAL A 16 4.72 20.86 -44.41
C VAL A 16 4.45 21.19 -42.94
N PHE A 17 3.18 21.22 -42.52
CA PHE A 17 2.82 21.44 -41.12
C PHE A 17 3.41 20.37 -40.19
N PHE A 18 3.31 19.09 -40.54
CA PHE A 18 3.91 18.01 -39.74
C PHE A 18 5.44 18.09 -39.69
N ILE A 19 6.10 18.47 -40.79
CA ILE A 19 7.55 18.66 -40.82
C ILE A 19 7.96 19.76 -39.84
N VAL A 20 7.27 20.91 -39.85
CA VAL A 20 7.57 22.03 -38.94
C VAL A 20 7.33 21.64 -37.48
N VAL A 21 6.21 20.98 -37.17
CA VAL A 21 5.91 20.51 -35.81
C VAL A 21 6.97 19.52 -35.32
N SER A 22 7.41 18.60 -36.20
CA SER A 22 8.47 17.63 -35.86
C SER A 22 9.82 18.31 -35.58
N ALA A 23 10.20 19.31 -36.37
CA ALA A 23 11.44 20.06 -36.16
C ALA A 23 11.42 20.84 -34.84
N VAL A 24 10.30 21.49 -34.51
CA VAL A 24 10.12 22.20 -33.23
C VAL A 24 10.19 21.21 -32.04
N ALA A 25 9.59 20.03 -32.15
CA ALA A 25 9.65 19.01 -31.12
C ALA A 25 11.09 18.50 -30.90
N ILE A 26 11.86 18.29 -31.98
CA ILE A 26 13.27 17.89 -31.88
C ILE A 26 14.10 18.96 -31.19
N VAL A 27 13.96 20.22 -31.58
CA VAL A 27 14.67 21.35 -30.92
C VAL A 27 14.29 21.44 -29.44
N TYR A 28 13.02 21.25 -29.10
CA TYR A 28 12.56 21.21 -27.72
C TYR A 28 13.22 20.07 -26.92
N VAL A 29 13.27 18.86 -27.48
CA VAL A 29 13.92 17.71 -26.83
C VAL A 29 15.41 17.96 -26.61
N LEU A 30 16.12 18.50 -27.60
CA LEU A 30 17.55 18.83 -27.48
C LEU A 30 17.79 19.88 -26.39
N PHE A 31 16.94 20.91 -26.31
CA PHE A 31 17.03 21.94 -25.28
C PHE A 31 16.74 21.40 -23.86
N VAL A 32 15.81 20.45 -23.74
CA VAL A 32 15.51 19.77 -22.46
C VAL A 32 16.68 18.88 -22.04
N GLN A 33 17.31 18.15 -22.97
CA GLN A 33 18.49 17.33 -22.68
C GLN A 33 19.67 18.17 -22.19
N GLU A 34 19.94 19.33 -22.80
CA GLU A 34 21.02 20.23 -22.35
C GLU A 34 20.79 20.72 -20.91
N LYS A 35 19.54 21.06 -20.55
CA LYS A 35 19.18 21.42 -19.17
C LYS A 35 19.33 20.25 -18.20
N TYR A 36 19.07 19.03 -18.65
CA TYR A 36 19.20 17.82 -17.83
C TYR A 36 20.68 17.52 -17.52
N GLU A 37 21.56 17.63 -18.52
CA GLU A 37 23.01 17.40 -18.34
C GLU A 37 23.69 18.47 -17.47
N LYS A 38 23.30 19.75 -17.58
CA LYS A 38 23.78 20.82 -16.69
C LYS A 38 23.40 20.60 -15.22
N LYS A 39 22.29 19.91 -14.95
CA LYS A 39 21.85 19.58 -13.57
C LYS A 39 22.61 18.38 -12.98
N LYS A 40 23.15 17.50 -13.82
CA LYS A 40 23.88 16.29 -13.42
C LYS A 40 25.37 16.55 -13.13
N THR A 41 25.95 17.58 -13.74
CA THR A 41 27.38 17.93 -13.61
C THR A 41 27.70 18.94 -12.49
N GLY A 42 26.67 19.54 -11.88
CA GLY A 42 26.81 20.60 -10.88
C GLY A 42 26.68 20.16 -9.42
N THR A 43 27.19 19.00 -9.00
CA THR A 43 27.44 18.74 -7.55
C THR A 43 28.44 17.60 -7.39
N VAL A 44 29.65 17.92 -6.88
CA VAL A 44 30.48 17.16 -5.91
C VAL A 44 31.97 17.54 -6.08
N SER A 45 32.39 18.49 -5.23
CA SER A 45 33.66 18.51 -4.49
C SER A 45 33.25 18.97 -3.06
N SER A 46 33.81 18.58 -1.92
CA SER A 46 35.08 17.94 -1.56
C SER A 46 34.95 17.29 -0.17
N GLU A 47 35.87 16.34 0.07
CA GLU A 47 36.53 15.76 1.27
C GLU A 47 36.28 16.40 2.68
N THR A 48 36.53 15.80 3.86
CA THR A 48 37.51 14.79 4.31
C THR A 48 37.14 14.19 5.69
N LYS A 49 37.72 13.02 5.98
CA LYS A 49 37.75 12.20 7.20
C LYS A 49 38.29 12.89 8.48
N LYS A 50 37.85 12.42 9.66
CA LYS A 50 38.75 12.16 10.82
C LYS A 50 38.19 11.12 11.79
N GLN A 51 39.02 10.10 12.05
CA GLN A 51 38.90 9.07 13.09
C GLN A 51 39.34 9.62 14.45
N VAL A 52 38.76 9.12 15.55
CA VAL A 52 39.44 8.94 16.84
C VAL A 52 38.94 7.65 17.50
N ASN A 53 39.89 6.85 17.99
CA ASN A 53 39.78 5.59 18.71
C ASN A 53 40.36 5.82 20.12
N ILE A 54 39.66 5.47 21.22
CA ILE A 54 40.28 5.17 22.54
C ILE A 54 39.45 4.10 23.30
N GLN A 55 40.17 3.26 24.03
CA GLN A 55 39.86 1.99 24.69
C GLN A 55 38.90 2.02 25.92
N LYS A 56 38.44 0.81 26.27
CA LYS A 56 37.89 0.36 27.59
C LYS A 56 38.98 0.38 28.69
N PRO A 57 38.60 0.21 29.99
CA PRO A 57 38.58 -1.14 30.57
C PRO A 57 37.44 -1.46 31.58
N ILE A 58 37.01 -2.72 31.51
CA ILE A 58 36.61 -3.73 32.53
C ILE A 58 36.43 -3.30 34.01
N SER A 59 35.27 -3.64 34.61
CA SER A 59 35.14 -4.37 35.91
C SER A 59 33.68 -4.85 36.07
N SER A 60 33.38 -6.15 35.97
CA SER A 60 33.38 -7.18 37.03
C SER A 60 31.96 -7.49 37.53
N LEU A 61 31.70 -8.79 37.54
CA LEU A 61 30.53 -9.51 38.01
C LEU A 61 30.08 -9.09 39.41
N ASP A 62 28.76 -9.11 39.65
CA ASP A 62 28.26 -9.75 40.86
C ASP A 62 26.82 -10.27 40.69
N GLN A 63 26.71 -11.60 40.80
CA GLN A 63 25.47 -12.33 40.90
C GLN A 63 24.98 -12.26 42.35
N LYS A 64 23.74 -11.82 42.58
CA LYS A 64 22.98 -12.22 43.77
C LYS A 64 21.59 -12.71 43.41
N ARG A 65 21.45 -14.03 43.47
CA ARG A 65 20.21 -14.78 43.67
C ARG A 65 19.53 -14.27 44.94
N GLY A 66 18.23 -13.97 44.87
CA GLY A 66 17.42 -13.64 46.03
C GLY A 66 15.93 -13.62 45.74
N LYS A 67 15.26 -14.74 46.04
CA LYS A 67 13.84 -14.89 46.42
C LYS A 67 12.77 -14.39 45.42
N GLN A 68 12.23 -15.33 44.64
CA GLN A 68 10.92 -15.18 44.01
C GLN A 68 9.85 -15.00 45.11
N LYS A 69 9.36 -13.77 45.24
CA LYS A 69 8.02 -13.50 45.77
C LYS A 69 7.05 -13.56 44.60
N THR A 70 6.02 -14.38 44.74
CA THR A 70 4.86 -14.44 43.86
C THR A 70 4.18 -13.06 43.88
N VAL A 71 4.48 -12.23 42.89
CA VAL A 71 3.72 -11.01 42.62
C VAL A 71 2.72 -11.39 41.54
N VAL A 72 1.46 -11.58 41.95
CA VAL A 72 0.32 -11.61 41.05
C VAL A 72 0.30 -10.24 40.36
N SER A 73 0.87 -10.19 39.16
CA SER A 73 0.88 -8.99 38.33
C SER A 73 -0.55 -8.70 37.92
N LYS A 74 -1.15 -7.78 38.66
CA LYS A 74 -2.32 -7.00 38.29
C LYS A 74 -2.17 -6.62 36.82
N ILE A 75 -3.05 -7.15 35.97
CA ILE A 75 -3.15 -6.72 34.57
C ILE A 75 -3.51 -5.23 34.62
N GLU A 76 -2.49 -4.38 34.57
CA GLU A 76 -2.68 -2.96 34.33
C GLU A 76 -3.30 -2.84 32.94
N LYS A 77 -4.57 -2.46 32.91
CA LYS A 77 -5.23 -1.94 31.71
C LYS A 77 -4.38 -0.77 31.23
N THR A 78 -3.53 -1.02 30.25
CA THR A 78 -2.67 -0.01 29.65
C THR A 78 -3.58 1.12 29.14
N PRO A 79 -3.38 2.38 29.57
CA PRO A 79 -4.17 3.50 29.07
C PRO A 79 -3.96 3.56 27.56
N LEU A 80 -5.01 3.65 26.73
CA LEU A 80 -4.86 3.86 25.27
C LEU A 80 -4.36 5.30 25.03
N PRO A 81 -3.10 5.54 24.61
CA PRO A 81 -2.61 6.90 24.48
C PRO A 81 -2.15 7.18 23.03
N LYS A 82 -2.63 8.28 22.45
CA LYS A 82 -2.38 8.80 21.07
C LYS A 82 -3.42 8.36 20.03
N LYS A 83 -3.84 9.33 19.19
CA LYS A 83 -4.68 9.04 18.01
C LYS A 83 -3.91 8.10 17.09
N GLN A 84 -4.56 7.05 16.61
CA GLN A 84 -3.95 6.03 15.76
C GLN A 84 -4.56 6.08 14.35
N VAL A 85 -3.73 5.84 13.35
CA VAL A 85 -4.13 5.65 11.95
C VAL A 85 -3.39 4.43 11.40
N ALA A 86 -4.08 3.58 10.66
CA ALA A 86 -3.45 2.55 9.87
C ALA A 86 -3.34 3.03 8.41
N ILE A 87 -2.14 2.90 7.86
CA ILE A 87 -1.85 3.21 6.45
C ILE A 87 -1.48 1.90 5.77
N ILE A 88 -2.21 1.54 4.73
CA ILE A 88 -1.91 0.38 3.87
C ILE A 88 -1.39 0.90 2.53
N ILE A 89 -0.31 0.30 2.02
CA ILE A 89 0.17 0.53 0.65
C ILE A 89 -0.09 -0.73 -0.17
N ASP A 90 -0.99 -0.61 -1.14
CA ASP A 90 -1.41 -1.66 -2.06
C ASP A 90 -0.44 -1.82 -3.25
N ASP A 91 -0.72 -2.76 -4.14
CA ASP A 91 -0.01 -2.99 -5.40
C ASP A 91 1.51 -3.26 -5.29
N ILE A 92 1.97 -3.80 -4.16
CA ILE A 92 3.35 -4.25 -4.01
C ILE A 92 3.58 -5.54 -4.81
N GLY A 93 4.77 -5.69 -5.39
CA GLY A 93 5.23 -6.91 -6.06
C GLY A 93 5.67 -6.73 -7.51
N ARG A 94 5.37 -5.59 -8.15
CA ARG A 94 5.80 -5.30 -9.53
C ARG A 94 7.22 -4.77 -9.65
N ASP A 95 7.59 -3.83 -8.79
CA ASP A 95 8.91 -3.18 -8.74
C ASP A 95 9.32 -3.04 -7.28
N LEU A 96 10.58 -3.37 -6.98
CA LEU A 96 11.13 -3.30 -5.63
C LEU A 96 11.68 -1.94 -5.29
N LYS A 97 11.96 -1.06 -6.26
CA LYS A 97 12.48 0.28 -5.98
C LYS A 97 11.50 1.11 -5.12
N PRO A 98 10.21 1.24 -5.49
CA PRO A 98 9.24 1.95 -4.64
C PRO A 98 9.12 1.32 -3.24
N LEU A 99 9.16 -0.01 -3.16
CA LEU A 99 9.13 -0.72 -1.88
C LEU A 99 10.33 -0.37 -1.00
N ARG A 100 11.55 -0.36 -1.55
CA ARG A 100 12.76 0.02 -0.79
C ARG A 100 12.63 1.45 -0.26
N GLU A 101 12.16 2.40 -1.07
CA GLU A 101 11.94 3.78 -0.64
C GLU A 101 10.87 3.89 0.47
N LEU A 102 9.78 3.13 0.38
CA LEU A 102 8.75 3.08 1.42
C LEU A 102 9.28 2.49 2.74
N MET A 103 10.15 1.46 2.66
CA MET A 103 10.74 0.83 3.84
C MET A 103 11.72 1.76 4.60
N GLU A 104 12.27 2.78 3.95
CA GLU A 104 13.08 3.82 4.62
C GLU A 104 12.24 4.73 5.54
N ILE A 105 10.91 4.77 5.34
CA ILE A 105 10.00 5.55 6.17
C ILE A 105 9.87 4.84 7.52
N LYS A 106 10.37 5.48 8.59
CA LYS A 106 10.37 4.97 9.96
C LYS A 106 8.97 5.03 10.61
N SER A 107 8.07 4.21 10.10
CA SER A 107 6.69 4.02 10.58
C SER A 107 6.20 2.60 10.33
N ASP A 108 5.16 2.22 11.06
CA ASP A 108 4.52 0.90 10.98
C ASP A 108 3.44 0.86 9.89
N ILE A 109 3.85 1.19 8.67
CA ILE A 109 3.01 1.07 7.47
C ILE A 109 2.77 -0.43 7.19
N THR A 110 1.53 -0.76 6.85
CA THR A 110 1.13 -2.09 6.38
C THR A 110 1.26 -2.15 4.86
N PHE A 111 1.73 -3.28 4.32
CA PHE A 111 1.95 -3.45 2.88
C PHE A 111 1.07 -4.57 2.36
N SER A 112 0.35 -4.33 1.26
CA SER A 112 -0.45 -5.36 0.59
C SER A 112 0.21 -5.79 -0.70
N VAL A 113 0.50 -7.08 -0.82
CA VAL A 113 1.28 -7.65 -1.92
C VAL A 113 0.37 -8.44 -2.86
N LEU A 114 0.40 -8.10 -4.14
CA LEU A 114 -0.27 -8.88 -5.18
C LEU A 114 0.44 -10.22 -5.37
N PRO A 115 -0.28 -11.34 -5.52
CA PRO A 115 0.34 -12.63 -5.83
C PRO A 115 0.84 -12.66 -7.28
N PHE A 116 1.82 -13.54 -7.54
CA PHE A 116 2.33 -13.87 -8.88
C PHE A 116 2.88 -12.71 -9.73
N LEU A 117 3.19 -11.56 -9.14
CA LEU A 117 3.99 -10.55 -9.82
C LEU A 117 5.48 -10.94 -9.81
N PRO A 118 6.30 -10.38 -10.73
CA PRO A 118 7.70 -10.75 -10.88
C PRO A 118 8.52 -10.72 -9.58
N HIS A 119 8.18 -9.83 -8.64
CA HIS A 119 8.89 -9.67 -7.39
C HIS A 119 8.02 -9.90 -6.14
N SER A 120 6.84 -10.53 -6.25
CA SER A 120 5.95 -10.74 -5.09
C SER A 120 6.65 -11.46 -3.94
N ARG A 121 7.35 -12.55 -4.23
CA ARG A 121 8.03 -13.37 -3.23
C ARG A 121 9.21 -12.63 -2.59
N GLU A 122 10.01 -11.94 -3.41
CA GLU A 122 11.13 -11.12 -2.92
C GLU A 122 10.64 -9.96 -2.04
N ALA A 123 9.54 -9.31 -2.43
CA ALA A 123 8.91 -8.24 -1.65
C ALA A 123 8.44 -8.73 -0.28
N VAL A 124 7.77 -9.89 -0.22
CA VAL A 124 7.29 -10.50 1.03
C VAL A 124 8.46 -10.81 1.96
N GLU A 125 9.52 -11.43 1.45
CA GLU A 125 10.71 -11.71 2.26
C GLU A 125 11.36 -10.43 2.78
N MET A 126 11.51 -9.40 1.93
CA MET A 126 12.04 -8.10 2.35
C MET A 126 11.20 -7.46 3.46
N LEU A 127 9.87 -7.47 3.30
CA LEU A 127 8.93 -6.93 4.28
C LEU A 127 9.00 -7.70 5.61
N HIS A 128 9.03 -9.03 5.55
CA HIS A 128 9.11 -9.89 6.73
C HIS A 128 10.39 -9.66 7.52
N HIS A 129 11.56 -9.68 6.86
CA HIS A 129 12.85 -9.38 7.50
C HIS A 129 12.92 -7.94 8.02
N GLY A 130 12.20 -7.01 7.39
CA GLY A 130 12.06 -5.63 7.84
C GLY A 130 11.06 -5.43 8.99
N GLY A 131 10.42 -6.50 9.49
CA GLY A 131 9.42 -6.45 10.55
C GLY A 131 8.15 -5.69 10.15
N LYS A 132 7.83 -5.62 8.86
CA LYS A 132 6.64 -4.93 8.34
C LYS A 132 5.43 -5.88 8.32
N GLU A 133 4.24 -5.33 8.58
CA GLU A 133 3.00 -6.08 8.46
C GLU A 133 2.61 -6.25 6.99
N ILE A 134 2.19 -7.47 6.64
CA ILE A 134 1.92 -7.88 5.26
C ILE A 134 0.45 -8.31 5.16
N LEU A 135 -0.22 -7.87 4.10
CA LEU A 135 -1.50 -8.38 3.65
C LEU A 135 -1.35 -9.03 2.27
N LEU A 136 -2.22 -9.99 1.97
CA LEU A 136 -2.44 -10.43 0.61
C LEU A 136 -3.35 -9.40 -0.09
N HIS A 137 -2.87 -8.80 -1.18
CA HIS A 137 -3.70 -7.99 -2.07
C HIS A 137 -4.40 -8.93 -3.05
N LEU A 138 -5.58 -9.42 -2.69
CA LEU A 138 -6.27 -10.50 -3.38
C LEU A 138 -6.93 -9.98 -4.66
N PRO A 139 -6.48 -10.40 -5.86
CA PRO A 139 -7.10 -9.98 -7.11
C PRO A 139 -8.50 -10.57 -7.23
N MET A 140 -9.46 -9.74 -7.61
CA MET A 140 -10.87 -10.13 -7.70
C MET A 140 -11.54 -9.48 -8.91
N GLU A 141 -12.53 -10.16 -9.47
CA GLU A 141 -13.24 -9.73 -10.67
C GLU A 141 -13.90 -8.34 -10.53
N PRO A 142 -13.52 -7.36 -11.36
CA PRO A 142 -14.22 -6.09 -11.48
C PRO A 142 -15.45 -6.19 -12.38
N LEU A 143 -16.36 -5.22 -12.26
CA LEU A 143 -17.49 -5.04 -13.18
C LEU A 143 -17.05 -4.76 -14.62
N SER A 144 -15.88 -4.17 -14.82
CA SER A 144 -15.29 -3.85 -16.11
C SER A 144 -14.54 -5.02 -16.76
N TYR A 145 -14.53 -6.22 -16.17
CA TYR A 145 -13.94 -7.39 -16.82
C TYR A 145 -14.74 -7.76 -18.08
N PRO A 146 -14.09 -8.04 -19.23
CA PRO A 146 -12.65 -8.32 -19.41
C PRO A 146 -11.76 -7.13 -19.80
N ASP A 147 -12.29 -5.91 -19.88
CA ASP A 147 -11.50 -4.73 -20.27
C ASP A 147 -10.41 -4.42 -19.24
N ASP A 148 -10.79 -4.41 -17.96
CA ASP A 148 -9.83 -4.36 -16.85
C ASP A 148 -9.56 -5.75 -16.31
N LYS A 149 -8.30 -6.18 -16.40
CA LYS A 149 -7.87 -7.50 -15.90
C LYS A 149 -7.28 -7.36 -14.50
N PRO A 150 -7.82 -8.07 -13.49
CA PRO A 150 -7.30 -8.04 -12.12
C PRO A 150 -5.92 -8.69 -11.97
N GLY A 151 -5.46 -9.45 -12.97
CA GLY A 151 -4.15 -10.11 -12.96
C GLY A 151 -4.22 -11.59 -12.58
N GLU A 152 -3.06 -12.22 -12.48
CA GLU A 152 -2.93 -13.63 -12.11
C GLU A 152 -3.36 -13.86 -10.65
N GLY A 153 -3.98 -15.00 -10.39
CA GLY A 153 -4.52 -15.34 -9.07
C GLY A 153 -5.91 -14.77 -8.79
N ALA A 154 -6.55 -14.13 -9.77
CA ALA A 154 -7.85 -13.51 -9.57
C ALA A 154 -8.97 -14.50 -9.27
N LEU A 155 -9.83 -14.11 -8.32
CA LEU A 155 -11.07 -14.81 -8.01
C LEU A 155 -12.21 -14.26 -8.86
N PHE A 156 -12.92 -15.15 -9.54
CA PHE A 156 -14.05 -14.82 -10.40
C PHE A 156 -15.37 -15.36 -9.86
N THR A 157 -16.47 -14.67 -10.17
CA THR A 157 -17.82 -15.04 -9.70
C THR A 157 -18.34 -16.34 -10.36
N ASP A 158 -17.81 -16.72 -11.51
CA ASP A 158 -18.16 -17.95 -12.23
C ASP A 158 -17.42 -19.21 -11.74
N MET A 159 -16.31 -19.06 -11.02
CA MET A 159 -15.56 -20.18 -10.41
C MET A 159 -16.44 -20.98 -9.47
N ASN A 160 -16.44 -22.31 -9.58
CA ASN A 160 -17.09 -23.14 -8.56
C ASN A 160 -16.32 -23.08 -7.22
N GLU A 161 -16.93 -23.60 -6.15
CA GLU A 161 -16.34 -23.53 -4.80
C GLU A 161 -14.92 -24.13 -4.73
N LYS A 162 -14.69 -25.27 -5.38
CA LYS A 162 -13.40 -25.94 -5.35
C LYS A 162 -12.34 -25.11 -6.06
N GLU A 163 -12.65 -24.57 -7.23
CA GLU A 163 -11.76 -23.68 -7.99
C GLU A 163 -11.42 -22.42 -7.21
N LEU A 164 -12.45 -21.80 -6.63
CA LEU A 164 -12.33 -20.57 -5.86
C LEU A 164 -11.40 -20.75 -4.65
N LEU A 165 -11.63 -21.80 -3.85
CA LEU A 165 -10.82 -22.07 -2.67
C LEU A 165 -9.40 -22.53 -3.03
N HIS A 166 -9.26 -23.33 -4.08
CA HIS A 166 -7.94 -23.74 -4.58
C HIS A 166 -7.10 -22.54 -5.05
N GLN A 167 -7.72 -21.60 -5.78
CA GLN A 167 -7.02 -20.38 -6.20
C GLN A 167 -6.68 -19.49 -5.01
N LEU A 168 -7.57 -19.38 -4.02
CA LEU A 168 -7.31 -18.64 -2.79
C LEU A 168 -6.13 -19.23 -2.01
N ASP A 169 -6.08 -20.56 -1.83
CA ASP A 169 -4.97 -21.23 -1.15
C ASP A 169 -3.64 -20.97 -1.88
N LYS A 170 -3.61 -21.07 -3.21
CA LYS A 170 -2.42 -20.73 -4.00
C LYS A 170 -1.94 -19.29 -3.78
N ASN A 171 -2.87 -18.33 -3.71
CA ASN A 171 -2.52 -16.93 -3.47
C ASN A 171 -1.89 -16.76 -2.08
N ILE A 172 -2.45 -17.42 -1.06
CA ILE A 172 -1.95 -17.40 0.32
C ILE A 172 -0.57 -18.08 0.42
N GLU A 173 -0.36 -19.20 -0.27
CA GLU A 173 0.93 -19.91 -0.28
C GLU A 173 2.06 -19.09 -0.91
N VAL A 174 1.75 -18.29 -1.94
CA VAL A 174 2.75 -17.44 -2.61
C VAL A 174 3.10 -16.20 -1.79
N ILE A 175 2.19 -15.73 -0.94
CA ILE A 175 2.38 -14.58 -0.06
C ILE A 175 2.34 -15.04 1.40
N PRO A 176 3.42 -15.68 1.91
CA PRO A 176 3.49 -16.10 3.31
C PRO A 176 3.52 -14.90 4.28
N TYR A 177 3.40 -15.20 5.58
CA TYR A 177 3.47 -14.24 6.70
C TYR A 177 2.35 -13.18 6.75
N ILE A 178 1.28 -13.35 5.97
CA ILE A 178 0.17 -12.41 5.96
C ILE A 178 -0.58 -12.38 7.28
N ALA A 179 -0.92 -11.18 7.74
CA ALA A 179 -1.81 -10.98 8.88
C ALA A 179 -3.29 -10.96 8.46
N GLY A 180 -3.56 -10.62 7.21
CA GLY A 180 -4.90 -10.48 6.65
C GLY A 180 -4.89 -10.31 5.14
N VAL A 181 -6.04 -9.94 4.60
CA VAL A 181 -6.28 -9.81 3.15
C VAL A 181 -7.05 -8.52 2.86
N ASN A 182 -6.76 -7.86 1.76
CA ASN A 182 -7.67 -6.88 1.17
C ASN A 182 -7.89 -7.17 -0.32
N ASN A 183 -8.95 -6.61 -0.92
CA ASN A 183 -9.22 -6.82 -2.34
C ASN A 183 -8.47 -5.83 -3.23
N HIS A 184 -7.87 -6.35 -4.31
CA HIS A 184 -7.48 -5.62 -5.50
C HIS A 184 -8.63 -5.67 -6.51
N MET A 185 -9.09 -4.51 -6.99
CA MET A 185 -10.30 -4.39 -7.79
C MET A 185 -11.52 -5.07 -7.11
N GLY A 186 -12.17 -6.04 -7.76
CA GLY A 186 -13.23 -6.83 -7.14
C GLY A 186 -14.62 -6.19 -7.13
N SER A 187 -14.88 -5.10 -7.86
CA SER A 187 -16.18 -4.42 -7.79
C SER A 187 -17.37 -5.33 -8.09
N LYS A 188 -17.20 -6.39 -8.92
CA LYS A 188 -18.23 -7.39 -9.17
C LYS A 188 -18.23 -8.49 -8.11
N PHE A 189 -17.05 -9.04 -7.79
CA PHE A 189 -16.92 -10.12 -6.80
C PHE A 189 -17.41 -9.69 -5.40
N MET A 190 -17.13 -8.46 -5.00
CA MET A 190 -17.51 -7.90 -3.70
C MET A 190 -19.03 -7.69 -3.55
N MET A 191 -19.80 -7.79 -4.63
CA MET A 191 -21.27 -7.78 -4.59
C MET A 191 -21.87 -9.19 -4.45
N ASP A 192 -21.08 -10.26 -4.61
CA ASP A 192 -21.56 -11.64 -4.46
C ASP A 192 -21.38 -12.12 -3.02
N LYS A 193 -22.43 -11.94 -2.22
CA LYS A 193 -22.45 -12.36 -0.82
C LYS A 193 -22.13 -13.85 -0.62
N ARG A 194 -22.57 -14.73 -1.52
CA ARG A 194 -22.36 -16.18 -1.37
C ARG A 194 -20.89 -16.53 -1.59
N LYS A 195 -20.27 -15.98 -2.64
CA LYS A 195 -18.84 -16.18 -2.90
C LYS A 195 -17.99 -15.57 -1.79
N LEU A 196 -18.35 -14.39 -1.31
CA LEU A 196 -17.68 -13.77 -0.16
C LEU A 196 -17.76 -14.63 1.09
N GLN A 197 -18.92 -15.23 1.40
CA GLN A 197 -19.03 -16.13 2.56
C GLN A 197 -18.10 -17.34 2.45
N LEU A 198 -17.90 -17.91 1.25
CA LEU A 198 -16.94 -18.99 1.04
C LEU A 198 -15.50 -18.54 1.30
N VAL A 199 -15.08 -17.43 0.68
CA VAL A 199 -13.74 -16.83 0.87
C VAL A 199 -13.53 -16.49 2.34
N PHE A 200 -14.46 -15.78 2.97
CA PHE A 200 -14.34 -15.31 4.34
C PHE A 200 -14.35 -16.45 5.37
N SER A 201 -15.15 -17.49 5.15
CA SER A 201 -15.08 -18.69 5.98
C SER A 201 -13.71 -19.35 5.91
N HIS A 202 -13.11 -19.39 4.72
CA HIS A 202 -11.78 -19.93 4.52
C HIS A 202 -10.71 -19.07 5.21
N LEU A 203 -10.75 -17.74 5.03
CA LEU A 203 -9.84 -16.81 5.70
C LEU A 203 -9.92 -16.91 7.23
N LYS A 204 -11.14 -17.04 7.79
CA LYS A 204 -11.35 -17.22 9.22
C LYS A 204 -10.65 -18.47 9.75
N ARG A 205 -10.75 -19.61 9.06
CA ARG A 205 -10.08 -20.85 9.45
C ARG A 205 -8.56 -20.73 9.44
N LYS A 206 -8.01 -19.86 8.60
CA LYS A 206 -6.57 -19.54 8.55
C LYS A 206 -6.15 -18.48 9.59
N GLY A 207 -7.08 -17.97 10.40
CA GLY A 207 -6.81 -16.94 11.41
C GLY A 207 -6.56 -15.54 10.84
N LEU A 208 -7.04 -15.27 9.62
CA LEU A 208 -6.84 -14.00 8.92
C LEU A 208 -8.03 -13.06 9.12
N PHE A 209 -7.80 -11.75 8.96
CA PHE A 209 -8.86 -10.73 8.85
C PHE A 209 -8.99 -10.21 7.41
N PHE A 210 -10.06 -9.46 7.14
CA PHE A 210 -10.28 -8.83 5.83
C PHE A 210 -10.46 -7.31 5.93
N ILE A 211 -9.83 -6.57 5.01
CA ILE A 211 -10.03 -5.13 4.83
C ILE A 211 -10.71 -4.91 3.48
N ASP A 212 -11.94 -4.39 3.48
CA ASP A 212 -12.63 -4.01 2.25
C ASP A 212 -12.06 -2.68 1.73
N SER A 213 -11.45 -2.72 0.55
CA SER A 213 -10.91 -1.55 -0.16
C SER A 213 -12.03 -0.62 -0.69
N ARG A 214 -13.30 -0.98 -0.54
CA ARG A 214 -14.51 -0.24 -0.92
C ARG A 214 -14.50 0.13 -2.41
N THR A 215 -14.27 -0.87 -3.26
CA THR A 215 -14.26 -0.74 -4.73
C THR A 215 -15.66 -0.77 -5.35
N ALA A 216 -16.69 -1.09 -4.57
CA ALA A 216 -18.11 -1.00 -4.93
C ALA A 216 -18.93 -0.37 -3.78
N ALA A 217 -19.91 0.46 -4.12
CA ALA A 217 -20.77 1.11 -3.12
C ALA A 217 -21.68 0.11 -2.39
N ASN A 218 -22.16 -0.89 -3.12
CA ASN A 218 -23.02 -1.99 -2.69
C ASN A 218 -22.23 -3.27 -2.36
N SER A 219 -21.01 -3.14 -1.84
CA SER A 219 -20.23 -4.28 -1.32
C SER A 219 -21.03 -5.03 -0.25
N GLU A 220 -21.10 -6.36 -0.39
CA GLU A 220 -21.74 -7.30 0.55
C GLU A 220 -20.77 -7.77 1.64
N ALA A 221 -19.54 -7.25 1.68
CA ALA A 221 -18.47 -7.70 2.58
C ALA A 221 -18.88 -7.69 4.05
N ILE A 222 -19.51 -6.61 4.54
CA ILE A 222 -19.97 -6.54 5.94
C ILE A 222 -20.97 -7.66 6.24
N ALA A 223 -21.95 -7.86 5.35
CA ALA A 223 -22.99 -8.85 5.55
C ALA A 223 -22.42 -10.28 5.49
N ALA A 224 -21.51 -10.55 4.57
CA ALA A 224 -20.81 -11.82 4.46
C ALA A 224 -19.92 -12.10 5.67
N ALA A 225 -19.11 -11.13 6.11
CA ALA A 225 -18.20 -11.30 7.24
C ALA A 225 -18.95 -11.51 8.56
N LYS A 226 -20.05 -10.77 8.80
CA LYS A 226 -20.92 -10.99 9.95
C LYS A 226 -21.51 -12.39 9.97
N ALA A 227 -21.97 -12.89 8.81
CA ALA A 227 -22.58 -14.22 8.72
C ALA A 227 -21.63 -15.36 9.09
N VAL A 228 -20.32 -15.18 8.87
CA VAL A 228 -19.31 -16.21 9.15
C VAL A 228 -18.44 -15.88 10.37
N GLY A 229 -18.61 -14.69 10.97
CA GLY A 229 -17.81 -14.19 12.08
C GLY A 229 -16.34 -13.94 11.72
N LEU A 230 -16.06 -13.37 10.54
CA LEU A 230 -14.72 -12.93 10.14
C LEU A 230 -14.46 -11.51 10.66
N PRO A 231 -13.34 -11.22 11.33
CA PRO A 231 -12.95 -9.85 11.66
C PRO A 231 -12.75 -9.05 10.37
N MET A 232 -13.45 -7.93 10.24
CA MET A 232 -13.25 -7.03 9.10
C MET A 232 -13.38 -5.54 9.41
N ALA A 233 -12.76 -4.74 8.55
CA ALA A 233 -12.92 -3.30 8.50
C ALA A 233 -12.95 -2.82 7.04
N GLU A 234 -13.23 -1.53 6.86
CA GLU A 234 -13.33 -0.91 5.55
C GLU A 234 -12.36 0.27 5.50
N ARG A 235 -11.75 0.47 4.34
CA ARG A 235 -11.03 1.71 4.03
C ARG A 235 -11.95 2.92 4.19
N LYS A 236 -11.40 4.02 4.70
CA LYS A 236 -12.09 5.32 4.75
C LYS A 236 -11.80 6.21 3.54
N ILE A 237 -10.54 6.31 3.13
CA ILE A 237 -10.13 7.14 2.00
C ILE A 237 -8.95 6.50 1.26
N PHE A 238 -8.92 6.68 -0.07
CA PHE A 238 -7.73 6.46 -0.88
C PHE A 238 -6.99 7.78 -0.91
N ILE A 239 -5.74 7.80 -0.44
CA ILE A 239 -5.00 9.05 -0.29
C ILE A 239 -4.54 9.61 -1.64
N ASP A 240 -4.48 8.80 -2.68
CA ASP A 240 -3.80 9.07 -3.95
C ASP A 240 -4.62 8.74 -5.20
N ASN A 241 -5.95 8.90 -5.11
CA ASN A 241 -6.81 8.91 -6.31
C ASN A 241 -6.29 9.86 -7.38
N ASN A 242 -5.77 11.02 -6.95
CA ASN A 242 -5.02 11.94 -7.78
C ASN A 242 -3.53 11.82 -7.41
N ARG A 243 -2.68 11.58 -8.40
CA ARG A 243 -1.21 11.48 -8.24
C ARG A 243 -0.58 12.86 -8.11
N ASP A 244 -1.09 13.66 -7.17
CA ASP A 244 -0.56 14.97 -6.82
C ASP A 244 -0.12 14.99 -5.37
N TYR A 245 1.11 15.45 -5.13
CA TYR A 245 1.70 15.45 -3.80
C TYR A 245 0.91 16.30 -2.80
N ASN A 246 0.43 17.48 -3.20
CA ASN A 246 -0.25 18.39 -2.26
C ASN A 246 -1.60 17.81 -1.85
N GLU A 247 -2.33 17.21 -2.79
CA GLU A 247 -3.58 16.51 -2.49
C GLU A 247 -3.36 15.29 -1.59
N ILE A 248 -2.36 14.46 -1.89
CA ILE A 248 -2.04 13.29 -1.06
C ILE A 248 -1.65 13.71 0.35
N TYR A 249 -0.77 14.71 0.48
CA TYR A 249 -0.35 15.24 1.77
C TYR A 249 -1.54 15.81 2.56
N LYS A 250 -2.42 16.58 1.90
CA LYS A 250 -3.65 17.08 2.51
C LYS A 250 -4.54 15.94 2.98
N ASN A 251 -4.74 14.91 2.17
CA ASN A 251 -5.54 13.73 2.53
C ASN A 251 -4.97 13.03 3.77
N LEU A 252 -3.66 12.81 3.82
CA LEU A 252 -2.96 12.22 4.98
C LEU A 252 -3.18 13.04 6.26
N MET A 253 -3.03 14.37 6.17
CA MET A 253 -3.20 15.25 7.33
C MET A 253 -4.66 15.39 7.77
N SER A 254 -5.60 15.48 6.83
CA SER A 254 -7.03 15.58 7.11
C SER A 254 -7.58 14.29 7.72
N ALA A 255 -7.20 13.14 7.16
CA ALA A 255 -7.55 11.82 7.67
C ALA A 255 -7.16 11.69 9.14
N ALA A 256 -5.91 12.02 9.47
CA ALA A 256 -5.40 11.96 10.83
C ALA A 256 -6.11 12.88 11.83
N ASN A 257 -6.69 14.00 11.36
CA ASN A 257 -7.42 14.94 12.20
C ASN A 257 -8.91 14.61 12.35
N TYR A 258 -9.44 13.63 11.60
CA TYR A 258 -10.88 13.31 11.57
C TYR A 258 -11.43 12.81 12.93
N ASN A 259 -10.57 12.57 13.91
CA ASN A 259 -10.97 11.98 15.19
C ASN A 259 -11.37 13.04 16.24
N ASN A 260 -12.65 13.39 16.21
CA ASN A 260 -13.45 13.71 17.40
C ASN A 260 -14.25 12.49 17.91
N GLY A 261 -14.11 11.32 17.28
CA GLY A 261 -14.83 10.09 17.65
C GLY A 261 -13.95 8.86 17.46
N THR A 262 -14.18 7.86 18.29
CA THR A 262 -13.42 6.62 18.55
C THR A 262 -13.26 5.64 17.38
N SER A 263 -13.55 6.04 16.14
CA SER A 263 -13.51 5.13 14.99
C SER A 263 -12.08 4.95 14.46
N PRO A 264 -11.58 3.71 14.37
CA PRO A 264 -10.28 3.47 13.78
C PRO A 264 -10.24 3.90 12.32
N LEU A 265 -9.17 4.58 11.93
CA LEU A 265 -9.00 5.11 10.58
C LEU A 265 -8.04 4.24 9.79
N ILE A 266 -8.55 3.61 8.73
CA ILE A 266 -7.76 2.86 7.75
C ILE A 266 -7.76 3.66 6.46
N ILE A 267 -6.57 4.06 6.01
CA ILE A 267 -6.37 4.75 4.75
C ILE A 267 -5.46 3.90 3.86
N ILE A 268 -5.72 3.96 2.56
CA ILE A 268 -4.98 3.16 1.57
C ILE A 268 -4.35 4.10 0.56
N GLY A 269 -3.12 3.80 0.16
CA GLY A 269 -2.47 4.38 -1.01
C GLY A 269 -1.73 3.31 -1.80
N HIS A 270 -0.95 3.75 -2.76
CA HIS A 270 -0.23 2.94 -3.74
C HIS A 270 1.21 3.46 -3.84
N PRO A 271 2.16 2.68 -4.39
CA PRO A 271 3.59 2.99 -4.38
C PRO A 271 3.97 4.00 -5.48
N TYR A 272 3.17 5.07 -5.66
CA TYR A 272 3.48 6.15 -6.58
C TYR A 272 4.57 7.07 -6.00
N PRO A 273 5.43 7.67 -6.85
CA PRO A 273 6.46 8.59 -6.38
C PRO A 273 5.92 9.76 -5.53
N GLU A 274 4.75 10.29 -5.89
CA GLU A 274 4.08 11.36 -5.17
C GLU A 274 3.58 10.88 -3.80
N THR A 275 3.04 9.67 -3.72
CA THR A 275 2.59 9.05 -2.47
C THR A 275 3.76 8.80 -1.53
N ILE A 276 4.88 8.27 -2.02
CA ILE A 276 6.09 8.03 -1.23
C ILE A 276 6.64 9.34 -0.65
N ARG A 277 6.75 10.38 -1.49
CA ARG A 277 7.20 11.71 -1.06
C ARG A 277 6.27 12.29 0.01
N ALA A 278 4.96 12.24 -0.20
CA ALA A 278 3.97 12.73 0.76
C ALA A 278 4.01 11.96 2.08
N LEU A 279 4.14 10.64 2.05
CA LEU A 279 4.24 9.81 3.25
C LEU A 279 5.50 10.11 4.06
N LYS A 280 6.64 10.33 3.41
CA LYS A 280 7.91 10.67 4.08
C LYS A 280 7.82 11.94 4.92
N ASP A 281 7.10 12.94 4.42
CA ASP A 281 6.91 14.21 5.10
C ASP A 281 5.75 14.15 6.11
N ALA A 282 4.60 13.58 5.71
CA ALA A 282 3.44 13.43 6.58
C ALA A 282 3.75 12.59 7.82
N THR A 283 4.52 11.51 7.70
CA THR A 283 4.90 10.67 8.85
C THR A 283 5.59 11.46 9.96
N LYS A 284 6.49 12.40 9.59
CA LYS A 284 7.18 13.25 10.56
C LYS A 284 6.19 14.20 11.25
N GLU A 285 5.29 14.80 10.48
CA GLU A 285 4.31 15.77 10.96
C GLU A 285 3.23 15.11 11.83
N LEU A 286 2.70 13.95 11.43
CA LEU A 286 1.76 13.15 12.21
C LEU A 286 2.35 12.81 13.58
N ARG A 287 3.60 12.35 13.61
CA ARG A 287 4.30 12.07 14.87
C ARG A 287 4.46 13.33 15.74
N ARG A 288 4.78 14.48 15.13
CA ARG A 288 4.87 15.78 15.84
C ARG A 288 3.53 16.18 16.47
N LYS A 289 2.41 15.86 15.81
CA LYS A 289 1.05 16.07 16.32
C LYS A 289 0.56 14.99 17.29
N GLY A 290 1.41 14.04 17.68
CA GLY A 290 1.04 12.96 18.59
C GLY A 290 0.11 11.91 17.98
N ILE A 291 0.12 11.77 16.65
CA ILE A 291 -0.65 10.78 15.91
C ILE A 291 0.31 9.65 15.51
N LEU A 292 -0.05 8.41 15.84
CA LEU A 292 0.76 7.24 15.54
C LEU A 292 0.23 6.52 14.30
N ILE A 293 1.13 6.19 13.38
CA ILE A 293 0.88 5.19 12.35
C ILE A 293 1.11 3.83 12.99
N VAL A 294 0.13 2.95 12.92
CA VAL A 294 0.16 1.60 13.51
C VAL A 294 -0.18 0.54 12.45
N PRO A 295 0.25 -0.72 12.63
CA PRO A 295 -0.20 -1.81 11.77
C PRO A 295 -1.73 -1.94 11.79
N VAL A 296 -2.33 -2.36 10.68
CA VAL A 296 -3.79 -2.50 10.60
C VAL A 296 -4.31 -3.60 11.54
N SER A 297 -3.53 -4.63 11.86
CA SER A 297 -3.94 -5.63 12.84
C SER A 297 -4.19 -5.06 14.24
N GLN A 298 -3.48 -4.00 14.63
CA GLN A 298 -3.69 -3.33 15.91
C GLN A 298 -5.06 -2.65 15.94
N ILE A 299 -5.44 -2.02 14.83
CA ILE A 299 -6.77 -1.45 14.63
C ILE A 299 -7.85 -2.55 14.69
N MET A 300 -7.59 -3.71 14.10
CA MET A 300 -8.52 -4.83 14.10
C MET A 300 -8.77 -5.40 15.50
N LYS A 301 -7.73 -5.55 16.33
CA LYS A 301 -7.84 -6.02 17.72
C LYS A 301 -8.65 -5.07 18.60
N ALA A 302 -8.40 -3.77 18.49
CA ALA A 302 -9.16 -2.77 19.24
C ALA A 302 -10.66 -2.81 18.92
N LYS A 303 -11.03 -3.20 17.70
CA LYS A 303 -12.43 -3.33 17.27
C LYS A 303 -13.11 -4.57 17.85
N SER A 304 -12.39 -5.70 17.93
CA SER A 304 -12.94 -6.93 18.54
C SER A 304 -13.19 -6.80 20.04
N ASP A 305 -12.41 -5.97 20.73
CA ASP A 305 -12.57 -5.74 22.18
C ASP A 305 -13.78 -4.86 22.52
N ILE A 306 -14.40 -4.22 21.51
CA ILE A 306 -15.53 -3.29 21.66
C ILE A 306 -16.86 -3.90 21.15
N SER A 307 -16.79 -4.97 20.34
CA SER A 307 -17.95 -5.65 19.75
C SER A 307 -18.38 -6.88 20.53
#